data_AF-A0A6N7WFW6-F1
#
_entry.id   AF-A0A6N7WFW6-F1
#
_cell.length_a   1.000
_cell.length_b   1.000
_cell.length_c   1.000
_cell.angle_alpha   90.00
_cell.angle_beta   90.00
_cell.angle_gamma   90.00
#
_symmetry.space_group_name_H-M   'P 1'
#
loop_
_entity.id
_entity.type
_entity.pdbx_description
1 polymer ?
#
loop_
_entity_poly.entity_id
_entity_poly.type
_entity_poly.pdbx_seq_one_letter_code
_entity_poly.pdbx_strand_id
1 'polypeptide(L)'
;MFLSKEQVYDNEGNIQWEPLENALNVTAVRQGTDGITGKTLEKLLAKRIFPIVRVRVNGSGSFHYVLIVNSNGKEFRCMDPMNPSDSLVPLSDFGNRIYAVRYVYRE
;
A
#
# COMPACT_ATOMS: atom_id res chain seq x y z
N MET A 1 -16.22 14.40 6.23
CA MET A 1 -15.13 13.49 6.62
C MET A 1 -13.84 14.30 6.72
N PHE A 2 -12.97 14.04 7.71
CA PHE A 2 -11.78 14.87 8.01
C PHE A 2 -10.87 15.09 6.79
N LEU A 3 -10.44 14.02 6.12
CA LEU A 3 -9.50 14.10 4.98
C LEU A 3 -10.03 14.92 3.80
N SER A 4 -11.33 14.83 3.50
CA SER A 4 -11.96 15.63 2.44
C SER A 4 -11.95 17.13 2.79
N LYS A 5 -12.09 17.47 4.07
CA LYS A 5 -12.02 18.87 4.54
C LYS A 5 -10.61 19.44 4.37
N GLU A 6 -9.59 18.62 4.61
CA GLU A 6 -8.18 18.98 4.46
C GLU A 6 -7.67 18.91 3.00
N GLN A 7 -8.57 18.82 2.01
CA GLN A 7 -8.22 18.79 0.57
C GLN A 7 -7.24 17.66 0.19
N VAL A 8 -7.29 16.54 0.92
CA VAL A 8 -6.49 15.35 0.62
C VAL A 8 -6.90 14.69 -0.69
N TYR A 9 -8.10 14.97 -1.20
CA TYR A 9 -8.59 14.44 -2.47
C TYR A 9 -8.90 15.61 -3.41
N ASP A 10 -8.52 15.48 -4.69
CA ASP A 10 -9.03 16.38 -5.74
C ASP A 10 -10.44 15.96 -6.19
N ASN A 11 -10.98 16.69 -7.17
CA ASN A 11 -12.32 16.45 -7.71
C ASN A 11 -12.46 15.11 -8.46
N GLU A 12 -11.34 14.47 -8.83
CA GLU A 12 -11.30 13.15 -9.46
C GLU A 12 -11.08 12.04 -8.42
N GLY A 13 -10.91 12.39 -7.14
CA GLY A 13 -10.64 11.46 -6.04
C GLY A 13 -9.18 11.05 -5.91
N ASN A 14 -8.25 11.71 -6.60
CA ASN A 14 -6.82 11.42 -6.45
C ASN A 14 -6.29 12.00 -5.14
N ILE A 15 -5.44 11.23 -4.46
CA ILE A 15 -4.76 11.65 -3.24
C ILE A 15 -3.73 12.74 -3.54
N GLN A 16 -3.87 13.88 -2.88
CA GLN A 16 -2.90 14.96 -2.80
C GLN A 16 -1.95 14.66 -1.63
N TRP A 17 -0.71 14.26 -1.95
CA TRP A 17 0.23 13.72 -0.95
C TRP A 17 0.70 14.75 0.06
N GLU A 18 1.04 15.97 -0.38
CA GLU A 18 1.46 17.04 0.53
C GLU A 18 0.32 17.44 1.48
N PRO A 19 -0.94 17.65 1.03
CA PRO A 19 -2.07 17.79 1.93
C PRO A 19 -2.26 16.61 2.90
N LEU A 20 -2.09 15.36 2.45
CA LEU A 20 -2.16 14.19 3.33
C LEU A 20 -1.10 14.22 4.43
N GLU A 21 0.16 14.52 4.06
CA GLU A 21 1.29 14.63 4.98
C GLU A 21 1.03 15.70 6.04
N ASN A 22 0.58 16.88 5.62
CA ASN A 22 0.25 17.99 6.50
C ASN A 22 -0.94 17.68 7.41
N ALA A 23 -2.03 17.16 6.85
CA ALA A 23 -3.26 16.85 7.59
C ALA A 23 -3.06 15.80 8.68
N LEU A 24 -2.21 14.80 8.42
CA LEU A 24 -1.97 13.69 9.33
C LEU A 24 -0.67 13.83 10.14
N ASN A 25 0.16 14.83 9.85
CA ASN A 25 1.51 14.96 10.36
C ASN A 25 2.29 13.63 10.19
N VAL A 26 2.45 13.23 8.94
CA VAL A 26 3.15 12.01 8.50
C VAL A 26 4.03 12.33 7.29
N THR A 27 4.98 11.46 7.00
CA THR A 27 5.76 11.46 5.77
C THR A 27 5.27 10.34 4.85
N ALA A 28 5.06 10.64 3.57
CA ALA A 28 4.65 9.70 2.54
C ALA A 28 5.83 9.35 1.62
N VAL A 29 6.18 8.08 1.56
CA VAL A 29 7.20 7.56 0.67
C VAL A 29 6.55 6.94 -0.56
N ARG A 30 7.14 7.23 -1.73
CA ARG A 30 6.73 6.67 -3.04
C ARG A 30 7.97 6.09 -3.70
N GLN A 31 7.97 4.78 -3.93
CA GLN A 31 9.09 4.05 -4.51
C GLN A 31 8.62 3.22 -5.71
N GLY A 32 9.40 3.26 -6.80
CA GLY A 32 9.23 2.41 -7.97
C GLY A 32 9.63 0.96 -7.69
N THR A 33 9.94 0.17 -8.71
CA THR A 33 10.38 -1.23 -8.53
C THR A 33 11.74 -1.36 -7.88
N ASP A 34 12.58 -0.33 -7.99
CA ASP A 34 13.99 -0.42 -7.64
C ASP A 34 14.17 -0.44 -6.11
N GLY A 35 14.92 -1.42 -5.62
CA GLY A 35 15.26 -1.56 -4.20
C GLY A 35 14.17 -2.17 -3.32
N ILE A 36 13.03 -2.59 -3.88
CA ILE A 36 11.95 -3.22 -3.10
C ILE A 36 12.17 -4.71 -3.00
N THR A 37 12.55 -5.15 -1.80
CA THR A 37 12.79 -6.57 -1.50
C THR A 37 11.83 -7.05 -0.40
N GLY A 38 11.61 -8.36 -0.29
CA GLY A 38 10.84 -8.93 0.82
C GLY A 38 11.36 -8.47 2.19
N LYS A 39 12.69 -8.40 2.37
CA LYS A 39 13.31 -7.86 3.59
C LYS A 39 12.97 -6.40 3.87
N THR A 40 12.75 -5.59 2.83
CA THR A 40 12.35 -4.18 2.99
C THR A 40 10.92 -4.11 3.50
N LEU A 41 10.01 -4.91 2.93
CA LEU A 41 8.62 -4.99 3.38
C LEU A 41 8.51 -5.52 4.82
N GLU A 42 9.28 -6.54 5.18
CA GLU A 42 9.34 -7.08 6.54
C GLU A 42 9.83 -6.03 7.55
N LYS A 43 10.84 -5.22 7.20
CA LYS A 43 11.31 -4.13 8.05
C LYS A 43 10.23 -3.06 8.28
N LEU A 44 9.44 -2.74 7.25
CA LEU A 44 8.32 -1.81 7.38
C LEU A 44 7.25 -2.39 8.32
N LEU A 45 6.85 -3.64 8.11
CA LEU A 45 5.87 -4.33 8.95
C LEU A 45 6.31 -4.43 10.41
N ALA A 46 7.60 -4.71 10.67
CA ALA A 46 8.17 -4.74 12.02
C ALA A 46 8.03 -3.38 12.74
N LYS A 47 8.05 -2.28 12.00
CA LYS A 47 7.81 -0.91 12.49
C LYS A 47 6.33 -0.51 12.51
N ARG A 48 5.39 -1.43 12.26
CA ARG A 48 3.96 -1.15 12.08
C ARG A 48 3.66 -0.16 10.95
N ILE A 49 4.55 -0.10 9.95
CA ILE A 49 4.35 0.65 8.72
C ILE A 49 3.80 -0.33 7.69
N PHE A 50 2.57 -0.10 7.23
CA PHE A 50 1.85 -1.01 6.34
C PHE A 50 1.97 -0.54 4.88
N PRO A 51 2.73 -1.25 4.03
CA PRO A 51 2.99 -0.80 2.66
C PRO A 51 1.76 -1.00 1.76
N ILE A 52 1.39 0.04 1.02
CA ILE A 52 0.42 -0.01 -0.08
C ILE A 52 1.19 -0.36 -1.35
N VAL A 53 0.93 -1.52 -1.93
CA VAL A 53 1.71 -2.06 -3.04
C VAL A 53 0.88 -2.08 -4.32
N ARG A 54 1.49 -1.66 -5.42
CA ARG A 54 0.90 -1.73 -6.76
C ARG A 54 1.15 -3.11 -7.36
N VAL A 55 0.09 -3.80 -7.73
CA VAL A 55 0.10 -5.15 -8.28
C VAL A 55 -0.74 -5.22 -9.55
N ARG A 56 -0.85 -6.40 -10.16
CA ARG A 56 -1.82 -6.67 -11.23
C ARG A 56 -2.86 -7.66 -10.73
N VAL A 57 -4.13 -7.41 -11.03
CA VAL A 57 -5.23 -8.35 -10.74
C VAL A 57 -4.91 -9.70 -11.39
N ASN A 58 -4.98 -10.78 -10.62
CA ASN A 58 -4.61 -12.14 -11.05
C ASN A 58 -3.20 -12.24 -11.69
N GLY A 59 -2.28 -11.34 -11.32
CA GLY A 59 -0.89 -11.29 -11.80
C GLY A 59 -0.67 -10.69 -13.20
N SER A 60 -1.69 -10.59 -14.05
CA SER A 60 -1.53 -10.15 -15.45
C SER A 60 -2.51 -9.05 -15.90
N GLY A 61 -3.60 -8.84 -15.17
CA GLY A 61 -4.65 -7.88 -15.51
C GLY A 61 -4.31 -6.42 -15.22
N SER A 62 -5.35 -5.61 -14.99
CA SER A 62 -5.23 -4.19 -14.67
C SER A 62 -4.42 -3.96 -13.39
N PHE A 63 -3.82 -2.77 -13.30
CA PHE A 63 -3.13 -2.38 -12.09
C PHE A 63 -4.11 -2.13 -10.95
N HIS A 64 -3.71 -2.60 -9.77
CA HIS A 64 -4.48 -2.54 -8.55
C HIS A 64 -3.57 -2.21 -7.36
N TYR A 65 -4.13 -1.70 -6.27
CA TYR A 65 -3.39 -1.43 -5.04
C TYR A 65 -3.96 -2.24 -3.88
N VAL A 66 -3.07 -2.90 -3.15
CA VAL A 66 -3.41 -3.68 -1.95
C VAL A 66 -2.52 -3.27 -0.79
N LEU A 67 -2.99 -3.42 0.45
CA LEU A 67 -2.23 -3.10 1.65
C LEU A 67 -1.60 -4.37 2.22
N ILE A 68 -0.27 -4.44 2.32
CA ILE A 68 0.41 -5.53 3.01
C ILE A 68 0.30 -5.31 4.52
N VAL A 69 -0.24 -6.30 5.23
CA VAL A 69 -0.53 -6.20 6.68
C VAL A 69 0.27 -7.17 7.54
N ASN A 70 0.73 -8.29 6.99
CA ASN A 70 1.58 -9.23 7.70
C ASN A 70 2.44 -10.08 6.75
N SER A 71 3.38 -10.81 7.33
CA SER A 71 4.19 -11.85 6.68
C SER A 71 4.40 -13.01 7.64
N ASN A 72 4.48 -14.23 7.13
CA ASN A 72 4.93 -15.41 7.88
C ASN A 72 6.37 -15.83 7.53
N GLY A 73 7.12 -14.96 6.85
CA GLY A 73 8.48 -15.21 6.36
C GLY A 73 8.56 -16.00 5.04
N LYS A 74 7.43 -16.53 4.56
CA LYS A 74 7.32 -17.17 3.23
C LYS A 74 6.35 -16.43 2.31
N GLU A 75 5.32 -15.84 2.87
CA GLU A 75 4.24 -15.19 2.14
C GLU A 75 3.76 -13.94 2.86
N PHE A 76 3.46 -12.90 2.08
CA PHE A 76 2.82 -11.68 2.55
C PHE A 76 1.30 -11.80 2.44
N ARG A 77 0.57 -11.30 3.43
CA ARG A 77 -0.89 -11.16 3.37
C ARG A 77 -1.29 -9.72 3.12
N CYS A 78 -2.30 -9.56 2.30
CA CYS A 78 -2.79 -8.29 1.81
C CYS A 78 -4.27 -8.09 2.21
N MET A 79 -4.63 -6.87 2.58
CA MET A 79 -6.00 -6.39 2.48
C MET A 79 -6.21 -5.88 1.06
N ASP A 80 -7.13 -6.52 0.35
CA ASP A 80 -7.54 -6.13 -0.98
C ASP A 80 -8.88 -5.36 -0.89
N PRO A 81 -8.93 -4.07 -1.24
CA PRO A 81 -10.16 -3.28 -1.18
C PRO A 81 -11.25 -3.74 -2.16
N MET A 82 -10.92 -4.60 -3.12
CA MET A 82 -11.88 -5.23 -4.04
C MET A 82 -12.32 -6.62 -3.57
N ASN A 83 -11.74 -7.18 -2.51
CA ASN A 83 -12.14 -8.48 -1.98
C ASN A 83 -13.45 -8.33 -1.18
N PRO A 84 -14.56 -8.97 -1.60
CA PRO A 84 -15.86 -8.84 -0.93
C PRO A 84 -15.92 -9.56 0.42
N SER A 85 -14.95 -10.42 0.75
CA SER A 85 -14.99 -11.30 1.92
C SER A 85 -14.35 -10.73 3.19
N ASP A 86 -13.92 -9.45 3.18
CA ASP A 86 -13.14 -8.78 4.26
C ASP A 86 -11.93 -9.58 4.78
N SER A 87 -11.53 -10.63 4.05
CA SER A 87 -10.48 -11.56 4.43
C SER A 87 -9.15 -11.14 3.81
N LEU A 88 -8.07 -11.56 4.48
CA LEU A 88 -6.73 -11.36 3.96
C LEU A 88 -6.44 -12.33 2.81
N VAL A 89 -5.97 -11.79 1.70
CA VAL A 89 -5.55 -12.58 0.54
C VAL A 89 -4.02 -12.67 0.49
N PRO A 90 -3.44 -13.77 0.01
CA PRO A 90 -2.00 -13.84 -0.18
C PRO A 90 -1.52 -12.94 -1.32
N LEU A 91 -0.29 -12.43 -1.23
CA LEU A 91 0.33 -11.66 -2.33
C LEU A 91 0.51 -12.51 -3.61
N SER A 92 0.53 -13.84 -3.45
CA SER A 92 0.65 -14.79 -4.56
C SER A 92 -0.55 -14.76 -5.51
N ASP A 93 -1.73 -14.36 -5.06
CA ASP A 93 -2.91 -14.12 -5.93
C ASP A 93 -2.64 -13.01 -6.97
N PHE A 94 -1.68 -12.14 -6.68
CA PHE A 94 -1.21 -11.09 -7.59
C PHE A 94 0.12 -11.43 -8.28
N GLY A 95 0.48 -12.72 -8.31
CA GLY A 95 1.69 -13.23 -8.97
C GLY A 95 2.99 -12.89 -8.26
N ASN A 96 2.95 -12.53 -6.96
CA ASN A 96 4.12 -12.15 -6.17
C ASN A 96 4.95 -11.01 -6.80
N ARG A 97 4.32 -10.14 -7.61
CA ARG A 97 5.01 -9.08 -8.34
C ARG A 97 4.50 -7.70 -7.92
N ILE A 98 5.42 -6.92 -7.36
CA ILE A 98 5.19 -5.55 -6.93
C ILE A 98 5.80 -4.60 -7.96
N TYR A 99 5.01 -3.62 -8.41
CA TYR A 99 5.40 -2.64 -9.42
C TYR A 99 5.70 -1.25 -8.85
N ALA A 100 5.22 -0.98 -7.63
CA ALA A 100 5.52 0.21 -6.86
C ALA A 100 5.09 -0.03 -5.42
N VAL A 101 5.70 0.70 -4.49
CA VAL A 101 5.26 0.72 -3.09
C VAL A 101 5.10 2.15 -2.64
N ARG A 102 4.06 2.35 -1.84
CA ARG A 102 3.82 3.58 -1.10
C ARG A 102 3.65 3.23 0.36
N TYR A 103 4.13 4.07 1.25
CA TYR A 103 3.85 3.91 2.68
C TYR A 103 3.91 5.28 3.35
N VAL A 104 3.19 5.39 4.46
CA VAL A 104 3.23 6.57 5.32
C VAL A 104 3.80 6.18 6.67
N TYR A 105 4.55 7.08 7.29
CA TYR A 105 5.08 6.89 8.63
C TYR A 105 5.09 8.23 9.38
N ARG A 106 5.12 8.16 10.70
CA ARG A 106 5.40 9.31 11.58
C ARG A 106 6.76 9.09 12.21
N GLU A 107 7.56 10.14 12.28
CA GLU A 107 8.85 10.13 13.00
C GLU A 107 8.67 9.87 14.51
#